data_AF-A0A925LZL9-F1
#
_entry.id   AF-A0A925LZL9-F1
#
_cell.length_a   1.000
_cell.length_b   1.000
_cell.length_c   1.000
_cell.angle_alpha   90.00
_cell.angle_beta   90.00
_cell.angle_gamma   90.00
#
_symmetry.space_group_name_H-M   'P 1'
#
loop_
_entity.id
_entity.type
_entity.pdbx_description
1 polymer ?
#
loop_
_entity_poly.entity_id
_entity_poly.type
_entity_poly.pdbx_seq_one_letter_code
_entity_poly.pdbx_strand_id
1 'polypeptide(L)'
;SFQAEAGAVELGHGTIGNQVAVGPVLLRFTGPAHYLGRKNLLAFDFTHLQLGVISKTVYSGTVPGRKTRQDFYSQTVGTLPFFAFFLVTPDFIAARGRGGGLALWVKVH
;
A
#
# COMPACT_ATOMS: atom_id res chain seq x y z
N SER A 1 35.49 4.75 -19.59
CA SER A 1 34.84 4.40 -18.31
C SER A 1 33.36 4.73 -18.42
N PHE A 2 32.53 3.75 -18.77
CA PHE A 2 31.08 3.93 -18.80
C PHE A 2 30.55 3.78 -17.37
N GLN A 3 30.26 4.91 -16.72
CA GLN A 3 29.41 4.92 -15.53
C GLN A 3 27.97 4.78 -16.01
N ALA A 4 27.38 3.61 -15.79
CA ALA A 4 25.94 3.45 -15.88
C ALA A 4 25.32 4.24 -14.72
N GLU A 5 24.97 5.50 -14.97
CA GLU A 5 24.01 6.22 -14.16
C GLU A 5 22.66 5.54 -14.35
N ALA A 6 22.46 4.49 -13.57
CA ALA A 6 21.13 4.02 -13.27
C ALA A 6 20.48 5.16 -12.46
N GLY A 7 19.88 6.13 -13.15
CA GLY A 7 18.80 6.94 -12.62
C GLY A 7 17.58 6.02 -12.58
N ALA A 8 17.19 5.58 -11.39
CA ALA A 8 15.97 4.81 -11.24
C ALA A 8 14.85 5.75 -11.66
N VAL A 9 14.11 5.40 -12.71
CA VAL A 9 12.81 6.01 -12.96
C VAL A 9 12.04 5.97 -11.64
N GLU A 10 11.69 7.14 -11.10
CA GLU A 10 10.79 7.29 -9.96
C GLU A 10 9.45 6.66 -10.33
N LEU A 11 9.31 5.36 -10.11
CA LEU A 11 8.10 4.64 -10.45
C LEU A 11 7.05 4.93 -9.37
N GLY A 12 6.40 6.09 -9.50
CA GLY A 12 5.02 6.31 -9.09
C GLY A 12 4.79 6.51 -7.59
N HIS A 13 4.74 7.78 -7.19
CA HIS A 13 3.89 8.19 -6.07
C HIS A 13 2.43 7.87 -6.40
N GLY A 14 1.67 7.44 -5.41
CA GLY A 14 0.28 7.08 -5.61
C GLY A 14 -0.49 6.99 -4.30
N THR A 15 -1.69 6.41 -4.39
CA THR A 15 -2.49 6.07 -3.23
C THR A 15 -2.84 4.59 -3.26
N ILE A 16 -2.92 3.98 -2.09
CA ILE A 16 -3.36 2.59 -1.93
C ILE A 16 -4.60 2.56 -1.04
N GLY A 17 -5.48 1.62 -1.33
CA GLY A 17 -6.62 1.28 -0.49
C GLY A 17 -6.59 -0.20 -0.14
N ASN A 18 -6.88 -0.51 1.12
CA ASN A 18 -7.19 -1.87 1.56
C ASN A 18 -8.58 -1.86 2.20
N GLN A 19 -9.43 -2.84 1.88
CA GLN A 19 -10.76 -2.94 2.44
C GLN A 19 -11.09 -4.36 2.87
N VAL A 20 -11.88 -4.47 3.93
CA VAL A 20 -12.47 -5.72 4.40
C VAL A 20 -13.96 -5.51 4.60
N ALA A 21 -14.76 -6.45 4.09
CA ALA A 21 -16.20 -6.46 4.26
C ALA A 21 -16.61 -7.71 5.04
N VAL A 22 -17.37 -7.52 6.11
CA VAL A 22 -17.90 -8.61 6.95
C VAL A 22 -19.39 -8.32 7.20
N GLY A 23 -20.25 -9.07 6.50
CA GLY A 23 -21.69 -8.79 6.51
C GLY A 23 -21.98 -7.36 6.04
N PRO A 24 -22.77 -6.57 6.79
CA PRO A 24 -23.06 -5.18 6.43
C PRO A 24 -21.91 -4.21 6.74
N VAL A 25 -20.84 -4.65 7.42
CA VAL A 25 -19.76 -3.77 7.85
C VAL A 25 -18.66 -3.73 6.79
N LEU A 26 -18.29 -2.53 6.37
CA LEU A 26 -17.15 -2.28 5.49
C LEU A 26 -16.13 -1.40 6.20
N LEU A 27 -14.89 -1.89 6.28
CA LEU A 27 -13.77 -1.15 6.82
C LEU A 27 -12.75 -0.92 5.70
N ARG A 28 -12.41 0.34 5.42
CA ARG A 28 -11.47 0.71 4.36
C ARG A 28 -10.39 1.62 4.91
N PHE A 29 -9.15 1.28 4.61
CA PHE A 29 -7.96 2.08 4.89
C PHE A 29 -7.41 2.65 3.59
N THR A 30 -7.03 3.92 3.59
CA THR A 30 -6.37 4.56 2.46
C THR A 30 -5.19 5.41 2.88
N GLY A 31 -4.27 5.66 1.95
CA GLY A 31 -3.17 6.59 2.16
C GLY A 31 -2.13 6.55 1.05
N PRO A 32 -1.02 7.29 1.19
CA PRO A 32 0.03 7.35 0.18
C PRO A 32 0.72 6.01 -0.02
N ALA A 33 1.22 5.81 -1.23
CA ALA A 33 2.02 4.68 -1.64
C ALA A 33 3.16 5.14 -2.57
N HIS A 34 4.25 4.37 -2.56
CA HIS A 34 5.41 4.60 -3.42
C HIS A 34 5.97 3.25 -3.87
N TYR A 35 6.09 3.06 -5.19
CA TYR A 35 6.66 1.85 -5.76
C TYR A 35 8.15 2.00 -6.08
N LEU A 36 8.98 1.27 -5.33
CA LEU A 36 10.42 1.24 -5.51
C LEU A 36 10.79 0.13 -6.49
N GLY A 37 10.64 0.42 -7.78
CA GLY A 37 10.77 -0.56 -8.85
C GLY A 37 12.04 -1.41 -8.83
N ARG A 38 13.20 -0.88 -8.39
CA ARG A 38 14.44 -1.67 -8.28
C ARG A 38 14.38 -2.80 -7.26
N LYS A 39 13.54 -2.67 -6.24
CA LYS A 39 13.43 -3.64 -5.14
C LYS A 39 12.13 -4.43 -5.20
N ASN A 40 11.29 -4.19 -6.20
CA ASN A 40 9.93 -4.72 -6.28
C ASN A 40 9.13 -4.46 -4.99
N LEU A 41 9.36 -3.32 -4.34
CA LEU A 41 8.72 -2.95 -3.07
C LEU A 41 7.65 -1.88 -3.32
N LEU A 42 6.44 -2.12 -2.85
CA LEU A 42 5.41 -1.10 -2.71
C LEU A 42 5.36 -0.67 -1.25
N ALA A 43 5.94 0.48 -0.93
CA ALA A 43 5.83 1.10 0.37
C ALA A 43 4.49 1.84 0.48
N PHE A 44 3.89 1.86 1.67
CA PHE A 44 2.63 2.56 1.89
C PHE A 44 2.46 2.99 3.34
N ASP A 45 1.53 3.92 3.56
CA ASP A 45 1.14 4.35 4.89
C ASP A 45 -0.35 4.69 4.92
N PHE A 46 -1.13 4.04 5.79
CA PHE A 46 -2.57 4.26 5.89
C PHE A 46 -2.87 5.45 6.81
N THR A 47 -3.27 6.57 6.21
CA THR A 47 -3.58 7.83 6.90
C THR A 47 -5.05 7.99 7.22
N HIS A 48 -5.93 7.40 6.40
CA HIS A 48 -7.37 7.55 6.50
C HIS A 48 -8.07 6.22 6.71
N LEU A 49 -9.14 6.27 7.49
CA LEU A 49 -10.04 5.15 7.79
C LEU A 49 -11.47 5.57 7.44
N GLN A 50 -12.16 4.68 6.74
CA GLN A 50 -13.59 4.77 6.48
C GLN A 50 -14.28 3.53 7.05
N LEU A 51 -15.33 3.74 7.85
CA LEU A 51 -16.21 2.70 8.34
C LEU A 51 -17.60 2.91 7.75
N GLY A 52 -18.09 1.91 7.03
CA GLY A 52 -19.44 1.81 6.52
C GLY A 52 -20.22 0.72 7.24
N VAL A 53 -21.51 0.97 7.44
CA VAL A 53 -22.48 -0.03 7.90
C VAL A 53 -23.68 0.02 6.95
N ILE A 54 -23.99 -1.12 6.33
CA ILE A 54 -24.97 -1.29 5.26
C ILE A 54 -24.61 -0.41 4.05
N SER A 55 -25.24 0.76 3.93
CA SER A 55 -25.02 1.72 2.83
C SER A 55 -24.68 3.11 3.35
N LYS A 56 -24.41 3.26 4.66
CA LYS A 56 -24.08 4.54 5.28
C LYS A 56 -22.64 4.51 5.78
N THR A 57 -21.88 5.54 5.42
CA THR A 57 -20.59 5.82 6.05
C THR A 57 -20.85 6.39 7.44
N VAL A 58 -20.46 5.65 8.48
CA VAL A 58 -20.59 6.07 9.88
C VAL A 58 -19.35 6.81 10.38
N TYR A 59 -18.21 6.59 9.74
CA TYR A 59 -16.97 7.29 10.03
C TYR A 59 -16.13 7.44 8.77
N SER A 60 -15.51 8.60 8.59
CA SER A 60 -14.51 8.86 7.57
C SER A 60 -13.56 9.93 8.09
N GLY A 61 -12.31 9.56 8.34
CA GLY A 61 -11.35 10.46 8.96
C GLY A 61 -9.97 9.86 9.08
N THR A 62 -9.11 10.48 9.88
CA THR A 62 -7.75 10.01 10.13
C THR A 62 -7.74 8.76 11.00
N VAL A 63 -6.80 7.84 10.75
CA VAL A 63 -6.72 6.61 11.57
C VAL A 63 -6.53 6.96 13.06
N PRO A 64 -7.44 6.53 13.96
CA PRO A 64 -7.32 6.80 15.39
C PRO A 64 -6.01 6.24 15.98
N GLY A 65 -5.38 6.98 16.90
CA GLY A 65 -4.13 6.56 17.54
C GLY A 65 -2.88 6.69 16.66
N ARG A 66 -3.01 7.20 15.44
CA ARG A 66 -1.87 7.51 14.57
C ARG A 66 -1.03 8.63 15.19
N LYS A 67 0.25 8.37 15.43
CA LYS A 67 1.23 9.42 15.75
C LYS A 67 1.57 10.18 14.47
N THR A 68 1.66 11.51 14.53
CA THR A 68 2.14 12.33 13.43
C THR A 68 3.53 11.85 13.01
N ARG A 69 3.62 11.23 11.83
CA ARG A 69 4.90 10.86 11.20
C ARG A 69 5.40 12.00 10.34
N GLN A 70 6.72 12.06 10.15
CA GLN A 70 7.35 12.87 9.11
C GLN A 70 6.77 12.54 7.72
N ASP A 71 6.97 13.42 6.76
CA ASP A 71 6.50 13.26 5.39
C ASP A 71 6.86 11.87 4.81
N PHE A 72 5.85 11.12 4.39
CA PHE A 72 5.95 9.73 3.91
C PHE A 72 7.02 9.56 2.84
N TYR A 73 7.11 10.50 1.89
CA TYR A 73 8.03 10.40 0.75
C TYR A 73 9.48 10.72 1.13
N SER A 74 9.70 11.37 2.28
CA SER A 74 11.04 11.64 2.82
C SER A 74 11.61 10.49 3.66
N GLN A 75 10.79 9.48 4.00
CA GLN A 75 11.17 8.40 4.91
C GLN A 75 11.90 7.25 4.20
N THR A 76 12.92 6.70 4.87
CA THR A 76 13.57 5.47 4.41
C THR A 76 12.60 4.29 4.48
N VAL A 77 12.42 3.59 3.36
CA VAL A 77 11.46 2.48 3.18
C VAL A 77 11.56 1.38 4.23
N GLY A 78 12.73 1.12 4.80
CA GLY A 78 12.90 0.12 5.87
C GLY A 78 12.03 0.37 7.12
N THR A 79 11.55 1.61 7.30
CA THR A 79 10.70 2.03 8.43
C THR A 79 9.21 2.09 8.07
N LEU A 80 8.88 1.95 6.79
CA LEU A 80 7.52 1.97 6.26
C LEU A 80 6.98 0.54 6.16
N PRO A 81 5.66 0.34 6.33
CA PRO A 81 5.00 -0.83 5.80
C PRO A 81 5.25 -0.96 4.30
N PHE A 82 5.45 -2.20 3.83
CA PHE A 82 5.65 -2.47 2.41
C PHE A 82 5.13 -3.85 2.02
N PHE A 83 4.87 -4.02 0.73
CA PHE A 83 4.72 -5.29 0.04
C PHE A 83 5.90 -5.54 -0.89
N ALA A 84 6.53 -6.71 -0.78
CA ALA A 84 7.56 -7.18 -1.69
C ALA A 84 6.94 -8.13 -2.72
N PHE A 85 6.84 -7.71 -3.98
CA PHE A 85 6.34 -8.55 -5.05
C PHE A 85 7.39 -9.61 -5.40
N PHE A 86 6.94 -10.86 -5.46
CA PHE A 86 7.79 -12.00 -5.82
C PHE A 86 7.25 -12.81 -6.99
N LEU A 87 6.00 -12.56 -7.42
CA LEU A 87 5.41 -13.17 -8.59
C LEU A 87 4.40 -12.21 -9.23
N VAL A 88 4.54 -11.99 -10.53
CA VAL A 88 3.64 -11.16 -11.35
C VAL A 88 3.34 -11.95 -12.61
N THR A 89 2.06 -12.17 -12.87
CA THR A 89 1.55 -12.89 -14.05
C THR A 89 0.39 -12.09 -14.66
N PRO A 90 -0.06 -12.42 -15.89
CA PRO A 90 -1.24 -11.78 -16.47
C PRO A 90 -2.53 -11.92 -15.64
N ASP A 91 -2.62 -12.98 -14.83
CA ASP A 91 -3.84 -13.38 -14.13
C ASP A 91 -3.79 -13.05 -12.63
N PHE A 92 -2.59 -12.96 -12.05
CA PHE A 92 -2.44 -12.61 -10.64
C PHE A 92 -1.06 -12.02 -10.29
N ILE A 93 -1.05 -11.31 -9.17
CA ILE A 93 0.14 -10.74 -8.53
C ILE A 93 0.22 -11.26 -7.10
N ALA A 94 1.40 -11.70 -6.67
CA ALA A 94 1.66 -12.11 -5.29
C ALA A 94 2.76 -11.26 -4.65
N ALA A 95 2.55 -10.91 -3.38
CA ALA A 95 3.51 -10.15 -2.58
C ALA A 95 3.55 -10.61 -1.12
N ARG A 96 4.62 -10.26 -0.43
CA ARG A 96 4.81 -10.51 1.00
C ARG A 96 4.98 -9.21 1.77
N GLY A 97 4.28 -9.06 2.88
CA GLY A 97 4.43 -7.94 3.80
C GLY A 97 5.63 -8.08 4.74
N ARG A 98 6.06 -6.97 5.36
CA ARG A 98 7.16 -6.95 6.35
C ARG A 98 7.03 -7.98 7.48
N GLY A 99 5.81 -8.18 7.99
CA GLY A 99 5.50 -9.14 9.06
C GLY A 99 5.33 -10.59 8.61
N GLY A 100 5.56 -10.88 7.33
CA GLY A 100 5.47 -12.23 6.77
C GLY A 100 4.13 -12.59 6.12
N GLY A 101 3.09 -11.77 6.28
CA GLY A 101 1.79 -11.98 5.63
C GLY A 101 1.87 -11.97 4.10
N LEU A 102 0.99 -12.71 3.45
CA LEU A 102 0.90 -12.81 1.99
C LEU A 102 -0.25 -11.96 1.46
N ALA A 103 -0.05 -11.35 0.30
CA ALA A 103 -1.07 -10.66 -0.46
C ALA A 103 -1.14 -11.26 -1.86
N LEU A 104 -2.36 -11.51 -2.33
CA LEU A 104 -2.65 -12.07 -3.64
C LEU A 104 -3.72 -11.19 -4.29
N TRP A 105 -3.43 -10.66 -5.46
CA TRP A 105 -4.40 -9.95 -6.30
C TRP A 105 -4.66 -10.80 -7.52
N VAL A 106 -5.92 -11.17 -7.72
CA VAL A 106 -6.36 -11.98 -8.86
C VAL A 106 -7.17 -11.11 -9.79
N LYS A 107 -6.92 -11.24 -11.08
CA LYS A 107 -7.73 -10.61 -12.12
C LYS A 107 -9.08 -11.31 -12.15
N VAL A 108 -10.15 -10.54 -11.94
CA VAL A 108 -11.51 -11.05 -12.11
C VAL A 108 -11.84 -10.97 -13.60
N HIS A 109 -12.16 -12.11 -14.19
CA HIS A 109 -12.59 -12.25 -15.59
C HIS A 109 -14.10 -12.06 -15.73
#